data_AF-A0A3D3Z2T4-F1
#
_entry.id   AF-A0A3D3Z2T4-F1
#
_cell.length_a   1.000
_cell.length_b   1.000
_cell.length_c   1.000
_cell.angle_alpha   90.00
_cell.angle_beta   90.00
_cell.angle_gamma   90.00
#
_symmetry.space_group_name_H-M   'P 1'
#
loop_
_entity.id
_entity.type
_entity.pdbx_description
1 polymer ?
#
loop_
_entity_poly.entity_id
_entity_poly.type
_entity_poly.pdbx_seq_one_letter_code
_entity_poly.pdbx_strand_id
1 'polypeptide(L)'
;YEGVTQEKQLLTMHPDYFSLTGGLERALYRIARKHAGDQKKGWLCRFSVLKDKTGSDSEPKEFARMMRKIALRDELPEYSMTIVKAADGSPAAHFIRRDAGERTAISDAIIEFDQLYADTIAKKQGDLLL
;
A
#
# COMPACT_ATOMS: atom_id res chain seq x y z
N TYR A 1 9.43 -10.50 30.86
CA TYR A 1 8.00 -10.56 30.54
C TYR A 1 7.86 -10.52 29.03
N GLU A 2 7.20 -11.56 28.48
CA GLU A 2 6.62 -11.68 27.13
C GLU A 2 7.57 -11.38 25.94
N GLY A 3 8.03 -12.35 25.15
CA GLY A 3 7.25 -13.41 24.52
C GLY A 3 7.13 -13.13 23.03
N VAL A 4 7.19 -14.19 22.23
CA VAL A 4 6.70 -14.29 20.84
C VAL A 4 7.68 -13.93 19.70
N THR A 5 8.44 -14.96 19.30
CA THR A 5 8.31 -15.59 17.97
C THR A 5 7.99 -14.68 16.78
N GLN A 6 9.00 -14.03 16.18
CA GLN A 6 8.91 -13.55 14.78
C GLN A 6 10.20 -13.86 13.99
N GLU A 7 10.82 -15.02 14.21
CA GLU A 7 12.08 -15.38 13.54
C GLU A 7 11.94 -15.96 12.11
N LYS A 8 10.76 -15.92 11.49
CA LYS A 8 10.57 -16.51 10.12
C LYS A 8 10.13 -15.53 9.02
N GLN A 9 10.16 -14.22 9.25
CA GLN A 9 9.83 -13.21 8.22
C GLN A 9 10.91 -12.11 8.05
N LEU A 10 12.09 -12.27 8.67
CA LEU A 10 13.16 -11.27 8.66
C LEU A 10 13.93 -11.18 7.32
N LEU A 11 13.86 -12.19 6.46
CA LEU A 11 14.73 -12.31 5.27
C LEU A 11 14.42 -11.35 4.11
N THR A 12 13.48 -10.41 4.26
CA THR A 12 13.12 -9.47 3.19
C THR A 12 12.75 -8.08 3.70
N MET A 13 13.17 -7.70 4.91
CA MET A 13 12.94 -6.33 5.39
C MET A 13 13.93 -5.37 4.70
N HIS A 14 13.44 -4.25 4.19
CA HIS A 14 14.29 -3.20 3.62
C HIS A 14 15.31 -2.71 4.66
N PRO A 15 16.58 -2.45 4.32
CA PRO A 15 17.59 -1.97 5.28
C PRO A 15 17.17 -0.70 6.04
N ASP A 16 16.44 0.21 5.39
CA ASP A 16 15.92 1.43 6.03
C ASP A 16 14.84 1.17 7.09
N TYR A 17 14.32 -0.07 7.20
CA TYR A 17 13.43 -0.46 8.30
C TYR A 17 14.11 -0.27 9.66
N PHE A 18 15.42 -0.52 9.76
CA PHE A 18 16.17 -0.36 11.00
C PHE A 18 16.34 1.11 11.40
N SER A 19 16.28 2.03 10.43
CA SER A 19 16.34 3.47 10.65
C SER A 19 15.05 4.03 11.26
N LEU A 20 13.93 3.29 11.18
CA LEU A 20 12.68 3.69 11.83
C LEU A 20 12.86 3.64 13.35
N THR A 21 12.73 4.79 14.00
CA THR A 21 12.88 4.91 15.47
C THR A 21 11.56 4.70 16.22
N GLY A 22 10.41 4.95 15.58
CA GLY A 22 9.11 4.82 16.21
C GLY A 22 8.55 3.39 16.20
N GLY A 23 8.09 2.92 17.37
CA GLY A 23 7.39 1.63 17.48
C GLY A 23 6.13 1.56 16.62
N LEU A 24 5.39 2.68 16.50
CA LEU A 24 4.22 2.79 15.63
C LEU A 24 4.60 2.71 14.14
N GLU A 25 5.69 3.36 13.72
CA GLU A 25 6.16 3.35 12.32
C GLU A 25 6.56 1.93 11.90
N ARG A 26 7.29 1.22 12.77
CA ARG A 26 7.65 -0.19 12.56
C ARG A 26 6.42 -1.09 12.49
N ALA A 27 5.41 -0.85 13.35
CA ALA A 27 4.16 -1.60 13.30
C ALA A 27 3.39 -1.32 11.99
N LEU A 28 3.27 -0.05 11.58
CA LEU A 28 2.62 0.35 10.33
C LEU A 28 3.30 -0.26 9.12
N TYR A 29 4.63 -0.21 9.03
CA TYR A 29 5.38 -0.83 7.94
C TYR A 29 5.11 -2.35 7.85
N ARG A 30 5.12 -3.07 8.98
CA ARG A 30 4.82 -4.52 8.99
C ARG A 30 3.39 -4.82 8.55
N ILE A 31 2.42 -4.02 9.03
CA ILE A 31 1.00 -4.16 8.67
C ILE A 31 0.81 -3.86 7.18
N ALA A 32 1.41 -2.78 6.67
CA ALA A 32 1.38 -2.42 5.26
C ALA A 32 2.01 -3.52 4.41
N ARG A 33 3.20 -4.04 4.76
CA ARG A 33 3.83 -5.15 4.03
C ARG A 33 2.97 -6.41 4.00
N LYS A 34 2.31 -6.74 5.11
CA LYS A 34 1.45 -7.93 5.21
C LYS A 34 0.13 -7.80 4.43
N HIS A 35 -0.44 -6.60 4.36
CA HIS A 35 -1.78 -6.39 3.79
C HIS A 35 -1.78 -5.70 2.42
N ALA A 36 -0.89 -4.74 2.19
CA ALA A 36 -0.71 -4.11 0.89
C ALA A 36 0.07 -5.02 -0.07
N GLY A 37 1.05 -5.80 0.42
CA GLY A 37 1.73 -6.82 -0.37
C GLY A 37 2.22 -6.30 -1.72
N ASP A 38 1.70 -6.86 -2.81
CA ASP A 38 1.95 -6.43 -4.21
C ASP A 38 0.68 -5.87 -4.88
N GLN A 39 -0.29 -5.36 -4.09
CA GLN A 39 -1.55 -4.85 -4.60
C GLN A 39 -1.35 -3.55 -5.40
N LYS A 40 -1.64 -3.61 -6.70
CA LYS A 40 -1.46 -2.51 -7.68
C LYS A 40 -2.12 -1.19 -7.27
N LYS A 41 -3.30 -1.25 -6.64
CA LYS A 41 -4.07 -0.06 -6.20
C LYS A 41 -3.72 0.40 -4.78
N GLY A 42 -2.75 -0.24 -4.14
CA GLY A 42 -2.46 -0.04 -2.72
C GLY A 42 -3.55 -0.59 -1.80
N TRP A 43 -3.39 -0.36 -0.50
CA TRP A 43 -4.26 -0.86 0.54
C TRP A 43 -4.85 0.29 1.37
N LEU A 44 -6.17 0.35 1.43
CA LEU A 44 -6.91 1.35 2.22
C LEU A 44 -7.42 0.72 3.51
N CYS A 45 -7.13 1.36 4.64
CA CYS A 45 -7.56 0.90 5.94
C CYS A 45 -8.01 2.05 6.84
N ARG A 46 -9.15 1.88 7.52
CA ARG A 46 -9.67 2.85 8.48
C ARG A 46 -8.74 2.99 9.68
N PHE A 47 -8.69 4.18 10.26
CA PHE A 47 -7.85 4.45 11.43
C PHE A 47 -8.25 3.62 12.65
N SER A 48 -9.55 3.32 12.85
CA SER A 48 -10.01 2.44 13.93
C SER A 48 -9.38 1.05 13.83
N VAL A 49 -9.49 0.43 12.65
CA VAL A 49 -8.92 -0.89 12.38
C VAL A 49 -7.40 -0.88 12.47
N LEU A 50 -6.74 0.19 11.99
CA LEU A 50 -5.30 0.34 12.14
C LEU A 50 -4.89 0.46 13.60
N LYS A 51 -5.61 1.25 14.40
CA LYS A 51 -5.34 1.39 15.83
C LYS A 51 -5.38 0.03 16.51
N ASP A 52 -6.44 -0.76 16.28
CA ASP A 52 -6.61 -2.09 16.85
C ASP A 52 -5.48 -3.04 16.41
N LYS A 53 -5.10 -3.00 15.12
CA LYS A 53 -4.00 -3.82 14.58
C LYS A 53 -2.62 -3.40 15.09
N THR A 54 -2.41 -2.10 15.31
CA THR A 54 -1.16 -1.58 15.87
C THR A 54 -1.04 -1.81 17.37
N GLY A 55 -2.16 -2.10 18.05
CA GLY A 55 -2.21 -2.23 19.51
C GLY A 55 -1.95 -0.90 20.23
N SER A 56 -2.29 0.23 19.60
CA SER A 56 -2.04 1.55 20.20
C SER A 56 -3.11 1.90 21.23
N ASP A 57 -2.69 2.22 22.45
CA ASP A 57 -3.58 2.70 23.53
C ASP A 57 -3.99 4.18 23.39
N SER A 58 -3.46 4.89 22.40
CA SER A 58 -3.71 6.32 22.21
C SER A 58 -5.18 6.61 21.86
N GLU A 59 -5.70 7.76 22.30
CA GLU A 59 -7.04 8.19 21.90
C GLU A 59 -7.17 8.30 20.36
N PRO A 60 -8.36 8.07 19.77
CA PRO A 60 -8.53 8.12 18.31
C PRO A 60 -8.05 9.43 17.66
N LYS A 61 -8.22 10.56 18.34
CA LYS A 61 -7.75 11.89 17.86
C LYS A 61 -6.23 11.98 17.86
N GLU A 62 -5.58 11.50 18.91
CA GLU A 62 -4.12 11.47 19.03
C GLU A 62 -3.51 10.48 18.07
N PHE A 63 -4.10 9.30 17.92
CA PHE A 63 -3.70 8.33 16.89
C PHE A 63 -3.79 8.96 15.51
N ALA A 64 -4.89 9.66 15.19
CA ALA A 64 -5.03 10.35 13.91
C ALA A 64 -3.98 11.46 13.72
N ARG A 65 -3.59 12.17 14.79
CA ARG A 65 -2.52 13.17 14.77
C ARG A 65 -1.16 12.54 14.52
N MET A 66 -0.87 11.40 15.14
CA MET A 66 0.36 10.62 14.91
C MET A 66 0.42 10.11 13.47
N MET A 67 -0.68 9.53 12.97
CA MET A 67 -0.79 9.09 11.57
C MET A 67 -0.52 10.24 10.60
N ARG A 68 -1.07 11.43 10.85
CA ARG A 68 -0.78 12.64 10.05
C ARG A 68 0.70 13.00 10.05
N LYS A 69 1.37 12.93 11.20
CA LYS A 69 2.81 13.21 11.28
C LYS A 69 3.63 12.20 10.49
N ILE A 70 3.28 10.91 10.59
CA ILE A 70 3.98 9.84 9.87
C ILE A 70 3.74 9.98 8.35
N ALA A 71 2.49 10.26 7.93
CA ALA A 71 2.16 10.50 6.52
C ALA A 71 2.91 11.72 5.96
N LEU A 72 3.04 12.79 6.76
CA LEU A 72 3.74 14.00 6.34
C LEU A 72 5.25 13.79 6.19
N ARG A 73 5.85 12.97 7.06
CA ARG A 73 7.26 12.60 6.96
C ARG A 73 7.53 11.67 5.79
N ASP A 74 6.57 10.80 5.48
CA ASP A 74 6.66 9.81 4.39
C ASP A 74 7.93 8.94 4.50
N GLU A 75 8.45 8.73 5.72
CA GLU A 75 9.70 8.01 5.99
C GLU A 75 9.54 6.48 5.97
N LEU A 76 8.37 5.98 5.54
CA LEU A 76 8.16 4.54 5.42
C LEU A 76 8.96 4.01 4.21
N PRO A 77 9.89 3.07 4.40
CA PRO A 77 10.62 2.44 3.30
C PRO A 77 9.66 1.70 2.38
N GLU A 78 9.89 1.68 1.07
CA GLU A 78 9.09 0.98 0.03
C GLU A 78 7.61 1.42 -0.11
N TYR A 79 7.02 2.10 0.87
CA TYR A 79 5.61 2.46 0.90
C TYR A 79 5.45 3.96 1.12
N SER A 80 4.55 4.59 0.37
CA SER A 80 4.04 5.91 0.71
C SER A 80 2.69 5.79 1.41
N MET A 81 2.47 6.63 2.42
CA MET A 81 1.24 6.65 3.20
C MET A 81 0.53 7.99 3.02
N THR A 82 -0.68 7.93 2.48
CA THR A 82 -1.57 9.10 2.34
C THR A 82 -2.79 8.95 3.22
N ILE A 83 -3.31 10.06 3.74
CA ILE A 83 -4.53 10.08 4.54
C ILE A 83 -5.70 10.45 3.65
N VAL A 84 -6.70 9.59 3.64
CA VAL A 84 -7.91 9.72 2.83
C VAL A 84 -9.14 9.59 3.74
N LYS A 85 -10.31 9.94 3.21
CA LYS A 85 -11.58 9.65 3.88
C LYS A 85 -12.16 8.39 3.25
N ALA A 86 -12.61 7.45 4.07
CA ALA A 86 -13.37 6.30 3.59
C ALA A 86 -14.77 6.74 3.11
N ALA A 87 -15.51 5.82 2.48
CA ALA A 87 -16.84 6.09 1.92
C ALA A 87 -17.87 6.58 2.97
N ASP A 88 -17.63 6.27 4.24
CA ASP A 88 -18.44 6.71 5.40
C ASP A 88 -17.96 8.04 5.99
N GLY A 89 -16.98 8.71 5.39
CA GLY A 89 -16.38 9.95 5.88
C GLY A 89 -15.36 9.77 7.01
N SER A 90 -15.12 8.54 7.47
CA SER A 90 -14.15 8.26 8.52
C SER A 90 -12.69 8.39 8.01
N PRO A 91 -11.73 8.77 8.87
CA PRO A 91 -10.34 8.86 8.47
C PRO A 91 -9.74 7.48 8.20
N ALA A 92 -9.07 7.35 7.07
CA ALA A 92 -8.41 6.13 6.62
C ALA A 92 -7.00 6.44 6.11
N ALA A 93 -6.10 5.46 6.20
CA ALA A 93 -4.78 5.51 5.58
C ALA A 93 -4.82 4.68 4.31
N HIS A 94 -4.24 5.22 3.25
CA HIS A 94 -3.99 4.53 2.01
C HIS A 94 -2.49 4.34 1.87
N PHE A 95 -2.08 3.07 1.77
CA PHE A 95 -0.69 2.68 1.60
C PHE A 95 -0.47 2.26 0.15
N ILE A 96 0.48 2.89 -0.53
CA ILE A 96 0.86 2.55 -1.90
C ILE A 96 2.34 2.20 -1.90
N ARG A 97 2.71 1.11 -2.55
CA ARG A 97 4.11 0.79 -2.77
C ARG A 97 4.74 1.78 -3.75
N ARG A 98 5.89 2.34 -3.41
CA ARG A 98 6.59 3.33 -4.27
C ARG A 98 6.93 2.76 -5.65
N ASP A 99 7.23 1.46 -5.74
CA ASP A 99 7.48 0.74 -6.99
C ASP A 99 6.21 0.23 -7.70
N ALA A 100 5.05 0.27 -7.04
CA ALA A 100 3.80 -0.16 -7.66
C ALA A 100 3.34 0.78 -8.78
N GLY A 101 3.70 2.07 -8.75
CA GLY A 101 3.38 3.02 -9.81
C GLY A 101 4.01 2.63 -11.15
N GLU A 102 5.29 2.26 -11.15
CA GLU A 102 6.01 1.82 -12.35
C GLU A 102 5.50 0.47 -12.86
N ARG A 103 5.26 -0.50 -11.97
CA ARG A 103 4.68 -1.81 -12.32
C ARG A 103 3.24 -1.70 -12.85
N THR A 104 2.47 -0.74 -12.34
CA THR A 104 1.10 -0.47 -12.79
C THR A 104 1.13 0.17 -14.17
N ALA A 105 1.96 1.20 -14.39
CA ALA A 105 2.14 1.80 -15.70
C ALA A 105 2.58 0.77 -16.76
N ILE A 106 3.51 -0.13 -16.42
CA ILE A 106 3.94 -1.21 -17.31
C ILE A 106 2.80 -2.22 -17.55
N SER A 107 2.08 -2.63 -16.50
CA SER A 107 0.94 -3.56 -16.64
C SER A 107 -0.17 -2.98 -17.50
N ASP A 108 -0.54 -1.72 -17.25
CA ASP A 108 -1.61 -1.01 -17.95
C ASP A 108 -1.19 -0.78 -19.40
N ALA A 109 0.07 -0.42 -19.67
CA ALA A 109 0.60 -0.31 -21.03
C ALA A 109 0.62 -1.66 -21.78
N ILE A 110 0.92 -2.77 -21.10
CA ILE A 110 0.84 -4.12 -21.69
C ILE A 110 -0.61 -4.47 -22.05
N ILE A 111 -1.57 -4.17 -21.18
CA ILE A 111 -3.00 -4.41 -21.43
C ILE A 111 -3.48 -3.53 -22.59
N GLU A 112 -3.11 -2.25 -22.61
CA GLU A 112 -3.47 -1.32 -23.68
C GLU A 112 -2.87 -1.75 -25.02
N PHE A 113 -1.62 -2.23 -25.03
CA PHE A 113 -0.99 -2.81 -26.22
C PHE A 113 -1.69 -4.09 -26.71
N ASP A 114 -2.03 -5.01 -25.80
CA ASP A 114 -2.74 -6.26 -26.13
C ASP A 114 -4.13 -5.99 -26.71
N GLN A 115 -4.87 -5.03 -26.12
CA GLN A 115 -6.17 -4.57 -26.62
C GLN A 115 -6.04 -3.93 -28.00
N LEU A 116 -5.07 -3.04 -28.20
CA LEU A 116 -4.86 -2.35 -29.48
C LEU A 116 -4.44 -3.32 -30.59
N TYR A 117 -3.68 -4.37 -30.24
CA TYR A 117 -3.36 -5.47 -31.16
C TYR A 117 -4.59 -6.32 -31.49
N ALA A 118 -5.41 -6.68 -30.49
CA ALA A 118 -6.65 -7.42 -30.68
C ALA A 118 -7.65 -6.66 -31.59
N ASP A 119 -7.81 -5.35 -31.37
CA ASP A 119 -8.65 -4.48 -32.19
C ASP A 119 -8.13 -4.36 -33.62
N THR A 120 -6.81 -4.30 -33.80
CA THR A 120 -6.17 -4.23 -35.13
C THR A 120 -6.36 -5.53 -35.93
N ILE A 121 -6.24 -6.69 -35.28
CA ILE A 121 -6.50 -8.00 -35.89
C ILE A 121 -7.99 -8.14 -36.23
N ALA A 122 -8.89 -7.74 -35.33
CA ALA A 122 -10.33 -7.78 -35.57
C ALA A 122 -10.75 -6.90 -36.76
N LYS A 123 -10.15 -5.71 -36.89
CA LYS A 123 -10.43 -4.80 -38.01
C LYS A 123 -9.92 -5.33 -39.35
N LYS A 124 -8.81 -6.07 -39.35
CA LYS A 124 -8.22 -6.66 -40.57
C LYS A 124 -8.99 -7.89 -41.09
N GLN A 125 -9.75 -8.57 -40.22
CA GLN A 125 -10.56 -9.73 -40.60
C GLN A 125 -11.95 -9.36 -41.16
N GLY A 126 -12.48 -8.18 -40.79
CA GLY A 126 -13.73 -7.64 -41.36
C GLY A 126 -13.56 -7.03 -42.76
N ASP A 127 -12.35 -6.60 -43.13
CA ASP A 127 -12.04 -5.95 -44.41
C ASP A 127 -11.65 -6.96 -45.52
N LEU A 128 -11.55 -8.26 -45.19
CA LEU A 128 -11.22 -9.34 -46.14
C LEU A 128 -12.44 -10.19 -46.57
N LEU A 129 -13.66 -9.78 -46.18
CA LEU A 129 -14.93 -10.43 -46.54
C LEU A 129 -15.92 -9.44 -47.20
N LEU A 130 -15.44 -8.59 -48.10
CA LEU A 130 -16.24 -7.87 -49.10
C LEU A 130 -15.63 -8.04 -50.50
#